data_AF-A0A937A9H6-F1
#
_entry.id   AF-A0A937A9H6-F1
#
_cell.length_a   1.000
_cell.length_b   1.000
_cell.length_c   1.000
_cell.angle_alpha   90.00
_cell.angle_beta   90.00
_cell.angle_gamma   90.00
#
_symmetry.space_group_name_H-M   'P 1'
#
loop_
_entity.id
_entity.type
_entity.pdbx_description
1 polymer ?
#
loop_
_entity_poly.entity_id
_entity_poly.type
_entity_poly.pdbx_seq_one_letter_code
_entity_poly.pdbx_strand_id
1 'polypeptide(L)'
;MAPFPVKISLDNFKDCQYPQDTTSLHETITNLDFQYGKKPYDYSRFEYIDINQDGECEVFHYFSSGVRGWPHDFLTVYDLVNSNLIKLFDGSSYFSSFAESDGKYLQINYIEFDGHKTNPIYKNTVWKFDGEKYSPSYSPDFTKGQMKSAGLKSYQNQDYSTALVYFKNVLIMPHNSEDELLASANDVAITLIKLDRSNQVEDFLKPYIFKASDQDILANSYYNLGLAKELIDDLDEAKEYFQKSNQLNQTKAAQDKIKKYER
;
A
#
# COMPACT_ATOMS: atom_id res chain seq x y z
N MET A 1 30.00 7.57 -9.64
CA MET A 1 28.75 7.10 -9.01
C MET A 1 28.76 7.64 -7.61
N ALA A 2 27.83 8.55 -7.29
CA ALA A 2 27.61 8.94 -5.91
C ALA A 2 27.23 7.68 -5.10
N PRO A 3 27.74 7.50 -3.87
CA PRO A 3 27.30 6.41 -3.03
C PRO A 3 25.79 6.54 -2.81
N PHE A 4 25.05 5.48 -3.13
CA PHE A 4 23.59 5.44 -2.93
C PHE A 4 23.23 5.82 -1.48
N PRO A 5 22.19 6.64 -1.26
CA PRO A 5 21.80 7.03 0.08
C PRO A 5 21.47 5.79 0.93
N VAL A 6 21.90 5.86 2.19
CA VAL A 6 21.85 4.76 3.14
C VAL A 6 20.39 4.44 3.50
N LYS A 7 19.99 3.19 3.25
CA LYS A 7 18.90 2.44 3.89
C LYS A 7 17.82 3.29 4.60
N ILE A 8 16.82 3.72 3.85
CA ILE A 8 15.69 4.49 4.39
C ILE A 8 14.66 3.52 4.99
N SER A 9 14.61 3.46 6.33
CA SER A 9 13.63 2.66 7.07
C SER A 9 12.26 3.31 7.04
N LEU A 10 11.20 2.49 6.97
CA LEU A 10 9.79 2.88 6.98
C LEU A 10 9.43 3.83 8.14
N ASP A 11 10.01 3.58 9.32
CA ASP A 11 9.69 4.31 10.54
C ASP A 11 10.47 5.63 10.71
N ASN A 12 11.27 6.03 9.71
CA ASN A 12 12.20 7.15 9.82
C ASN A 12 11.75 8.42 9.09
N PHE A 13 10.64 8.39 8.36
CA PHE A 13 10.10 9.63 7.77
C PHE A 13 9.57 10.50 8.89
N LYS A 14 10.05 11.75 8.93
CA LYS A 14 9.52 12.75 9.84
C LYS A 14 8.52 13.58 9.08
N ASP A 15 7.30 13.64 9.58
CA ASP A 15 6.38 14.70 9.18
C ASP A 15 7.09 16.02 9.39
N CYS A 16 7.31 16.72 8.28
CA CYS A 16 7.94 18.01 8.29
C CYS A 16 6.95 19.07 8.74
N GLN A 17 7.36 19.90 9.70
CA GLN A 17 6.65 21.16 9.96
C GLN A 17 7.13 22.20 8.96
N TYR A 18 6.43 22.30 7.82
CA TYR A 18 6.73 23.33 6.84
C TYR A 18 6.34 24.73 7.39
N PRO A 19 7.18 25.76 7.29
CA PRO A 19 6.91 27.07 7.89
C PRO A 19 5.77 27.86 7.20
N GLN A 20 5.27 28.87 7.94
CA GLN A 20 3.93 29.51 7.96
C GLN A 20 3.31 30.10 6.68
N ASP A 21 3.86 29.92 5.47
CA ASP A 21 3.21 30.40 4.22
C ASP A 21 3.05 29.29 3.18
N THR A 22 2.29 28.26 3.54
CA THR A 22 1.96 27.15 2.64
C THR A 22 1.00 27.56 1.53
N THR A 23 0.23 28.65 1.71
CA THR A 23 -0.82 29.07 0.76
C THR A 23 -0.24 29.46 -0.60
N SER A 24 0.82 30.28 -0.62
CA SER A 24 1.45 30.69 -1.88
C SER A 24 2.12 29.51 -2.61
N LEU A 25 2.71 28.60 -1.84
CA LEU A 25 3.32 27.38 -2.37
C LEU A 25 2.26 26.44 -2.99
N HIS A 26 1.15 26.19 -2.27
CA HIS A 26 0.03 25.39 -2.76
C HIS A 26 -0.53 25.97 -4.04
N GLU A 27 -0.78 27.28 -4.10
CA GLU A 27 -1.30 27.93 -5.31
C GLU A 27 -0.32 27.78 -6.49
N THR A 28 0.98 27.93 -6.23
CA THR A 28 2.02 27.74 -7.26
C THR A 28 2.01 26.31 -7.80
N ILE A 29 1.99 25.30 -6.91
CA ILE A 29 1.96 23.89 -7.31
C ILE A 29 0.67 23.56 -8.06
N THR A 30 -0.49 23.98 -7.55
CA THR A 30 -1.78 23.78 -8.24
C THR A 30 -1.75 24.41 -9.64
N ASN A 31 -1.18 25.60 -9.81
CA ASN A 31 -1.07 26.23 -11.13
C ASN A 31 -0.11 25.48 -12.07
N LEU A 32 0.97 24.89 -11.54
CA LEU A 32 1.91 24.07 -12.32
C LEU A 32 1.27 22.76 -12.80
N ASP A 33 0.48 22.11 -11.95
CA ASP A 33 -0.16 20.84 -12.28
C ASP A 33 -1.42 21.01 -13.15
N PHE A 34 -2.17 22.11 -12.98
CA PHE A 34 -3.36 22.42 -13.78
C PHE A 34 -3.08 23.45 -14.88
N GLN A 35 -2.23 23.11 -15.85
CA GLN A 35 -1.76 24.02 -16.93
C GLN A 35 -2.86 24.66 -17.81
N TYR A 36 -4.14 24.25 -17.68
CA TYR A 36 -5.23 24.68 -18.57
C TYR A 36 -6.43 25.32 -17.86
N GLY A 37 -6.28 25.78 -16.62
CA GLY A 37 -7.26 26.68 -15.97
C GLY A 37 -8.65 26.09 -15.71
N LYS A 38 -8.87 24.80 -15.97
CA LYS A 38 -10.07 24.09 -15.54
C LYS A 38 -9.76 23.43 -14.21
N LYS A 39 -10.37 23.96 -13.13
CA LYS A 39 -10.43 23.35 -11.79
C LYS A 39 -11.76 22.59 -11.57
N PRO A 40 -12.16 21.57 -12.35
CA PRO A 40 -13.36 20.83 -12.03
C PRO A 40 -13.00 19.82 -10.95
N TYR A 41 -13.32 20.19 -9.70
CA TYR A 41 -13.14 19.40 -8.49
C TYR A 41 -11.68 19.32 -8.03
N ASP A 42 -11.22 20.40 -7.41
CA ASP A 42 -9.94 20.46 -6.73
C ASP A 42 -10.00 19.64 -5.42
N TYR A 43 -9.56 18.38 -5.49
CA TYR A 43 -9.27 17.54 -4.34
C TYR A 43 -7.78 17.53 -4.02
N SER A 44 -7.11 18.68 -4.12
CA SER A 44 -5.70 18.82 -3.74
C SER A 44 -5.51 18.52 -2.26
N ARG A 45 -4.59 17.59 -1.99
CA ARG A 45 -4.02 17.33 -0.68
C ARG A 45 -2.52 17.43 -0.79
N PHE A 46 -1.92 18.06 0.21
CA PHE A 46 -0.49 18.26 0.30
C PHE A 46 0.05 17.53 1.52
N GLU A 47 1.09 16.74 1.31
CA GLU A 47 1.88 16.12 2.38
C GLU A 47 3.33 16.59 2.24
N TYR A 48 4.02 16.72 3.38
CA TYR A 48 5.39 17.21 3.44
C TYR A 48 6.26 16.14 4.11
N ILE A 49 7.16 15.56 3.35
CA ILE A 49 7.93 14.39 3.76
C ILE A 49 9.38 14.65 3.41
N ASP A 50 10.27 14.57 4.40
CA ASP A 50 11.72 14.52 4.18
C ASP A 50 12.08 13.10 3.70
N ILE A 51 12.11 12.90 2.37
CA ILE A 51 12.26 11.56 1.80
C ILE A 51 13.69 11.05 1.82
N ASN A 52 14.67 11.92 2.02
CA ASN A 52 16.10 11.62 1.89
C ASN A 52 16.89 11.80 3.21
N GLN A 53 16.24 12.30 4.27
CA GLN A 53 16.76 12.61 5.60
C GLN A 53 17.81 13.73 5.64
N ASP A 54 17.76 14.68 4.71
CA ASP A 54 18.64 15.86 4.69
C ASP A 54 18.09 17.03 5.53
N GLY A 55 16.86 16.92 6.04
CA GLY A 55 16.19 17.95 6.83
C GLY A 55 15.42 18.98 5.99
N GLU A 56 15.44 18.86 4.67
CA GLU A 56 14.54 19.54 3.73
C GLU A 56 13.34 18.64 3.42
N CYS A 57 12.26 19.22 2.89
CA CYS A 57 10.99 18.52 2.79
C CYS A 57 10.48 18.57 1.36
N GLU A 58 10.23 17.40 0.80
CA GLU A 58 9.55 17.26 -0.46
C GLU A 58 8.04 17.41 -0.28
N VAL A 59 7.41 18.02 -1.30
CA VAL A 59 5.97 18.28 -1.33
C VAL A 59 5.29 17.23 -2.21
N PHE A 60 4.43 16.45 -1.57
CA PHE A 60 3.57 15.47 -2.22
C PHE A 60 2.23 16.13 -2.49
N HIS A 61 1.92 16.33 -3.76
CA HIS A 61 0.64 16.88 -4.20
C HIS A 61 -0.22 15.77 -4.79
N TYR A 62 -1.21 15.34 -4.02
CA TYR A 62 -2.26 14.43 -4.48
C TYR A 62 -3.42 15.27 -4.98
N PHE A 63 -3.91 15.01 -6.19
CA PHE A 63 -5.05 15.74 -6.72
C PHE A 63 -5.88 14.84 -7.63
N SER A 64 -7.14 15.22 -7.86
CA SER A 64 -8.01 14.50 -8.77
C SER A 64 -8.55 15.43 -9.85
N SER A 65 -8.61 14.96 -11.10
CA SER A 65 -9.29 15.71 -12.17
C SER A 65 -10.69 15.13 -12.36
N GLY A 66 -11.72 15.82 -11.89
CA GLY A 66 -13.11 15.34 -11.92
C GLY A 66 -13.77 15.41 -13.32
N VAL A 67 -13.03 15.09 -14.38
CA VAL A 67 -13.53 15.14 -15.76
C VAL A 67 -14.47 13.95 -16.01
N ARG A 68 -15.78 14.19 -15.86
CA ARG A 68 -16.93 13.34 -16.27
C ARG A 68 -16.66 11.83 -16.35
N GLY A 69 -16.71 11.18 -15.20
CA GLY A 69 -17.11 9.78 -15.08
C GLY A 69 -16.17 8.87 -14.32
N TRP A 70 -14.92 9.26 -14.11
CA TRP A 70 -13.92 8.48 -13.37
C TRP A 70 -12.98 9.44 -12.62
N PRO A 71 -12.79 9.31 -11.30
CA PRO A 71 -11.74 10.05 -10.61
C PRO A 71 -10.38 9.57 -11.14
N HIS A 72 -9.56 10.52 -11.59
CA HIS A 72 -8.18 10.26 -11.94
C HIS A 72 -7.35 10.82 -10.80
N ASP A 73 -6.69 9.97 -10.02
CA ASP A 73 -5.89 10.40 -8.88
C ASP A 73 -4.42 10.52 -9.29
N PHE A 74 -3.95 11.76 -9.28
CA PHE A 74 -2.60 12.16 -9.64
C PHE A 74 -1.75 12.31 -8.39
N LEU A 75 -0.46 12.02 -8.55
CA LEU A 75 0.56 12.33 -7.57
C LEU A 75 1.71 13.04 -8.29
N THR A 76 2.01 14.24 -7.84
CA THR A 76 3.25 14.94 -8.20
C THR A 76 4.10 15.08 -6.94
N VAL A 77 5.40 14.80 -7.06
CA VAL A 77 6.37 15.02 -5.99
C VAL A 77 7.32 16.13 -6.40
N TYR A 78 7.46 17.13 -5.54
CA TYR A 78 8.34 18.26 -5.75
C TYR A 78 9.41 18.32 -4.66
N ASP A 79 10.62 18.69 -5.07
CA ASP A 79 11.67 19.17 -4.19
C ASP A 79 11.68 20.71 -4.20
N LEU A 80 12.07 21.33 -3.09
CA LEU A 80 12.13 22.79 -2.95
C LEU A 80 13.55 23.27 -2.68
N VAL A 81 14.29 23.52 -3.76
CA VAL A 81 15.67 23.99 -3.68
C VAL A 81 15.74 25.50 -3.89
N ASN A 82 16.15 26.24 -2.86
CA ASN A 82 16.26 27.71 -2.90
C ASN A 82 14.97 28.41 -3.37
N SER A 83 13.82 27.98 -2.83
CA SER A 83 12.48 28.46 -3.22
C SER A 83 12.06 28.14 -4.67
N ASN A 84 12.80 27.28 -5.38
CA ASN A 84 12.40 26.78 -6.70
C ASN A 84 11.84 25.37 -6.55
N LEU A 85 10.70 25.13 -7.20
CA LEU A 85 10.08 23.81 -7.28
C LEU A 85 10.75 22.98 -8.38
N ILE A 86 11.37 21.87 -7.99
CA ILE A 86 11.93 20.87 -8.91
C ILE A 86 11.01 19.66 -8.89
N LYS A 87 10.42 19.31 -10.04
CA LYS A 87 9.54 18.14 -10.13
C LYS A 87 10.35 16.85 -10.12
N LEU A 88 10.21 16.04 -9.06
CA LEU A 88 10.89 14.76 -8.87
C LEU A 88 10.11 13.59 -9.50
N PHE A 89 8.79 13.69 -9.52
CA PHE A 89 7.88 12.68 -10.05
C PHE A 89 6.60 13.34 -10.57
N ASP A 90 6.09 12.85 -11.69
CA ASP A 90 4.84 13.28 -12.31
C ASP A 90 4.03 12.04 -12.71
N GLY A 91 3.04 11.67 -11.89
CA GLY A 91 2.23 10.48 -12.09
C GLY A 91 0.84 10.82 -12.59
N SER A 92 0.55 10.54 -13.87
CA SER A 92 -0.78 10.68 -14.46
C SER A 92 -1.49 9.33 -14.64
N SER A 93 -1.89 8.69 -13.54
CA SER A 93 -2.65 7.42 -13.63
C SER A 93 -3.97 7.43 -12.89
N TYR A 94 -4.66 6.30 -13.02
CA TYR A 94 -5.90 6.01 -12.31
C TYR A 94 -5.66 5.68 -10.85
N PHE A 95 -4.51 5.08 -10.51
CA PHE A 95 -4.16 4.67 -9.17
C PHE A 95 -2.66 4.82 -8.98
N SER A 96 -2.25 6.00 -8.51
CA SER A 96 -0.93 6.16 -7.91
C SER A 96 -1.08 5.99 -6.41
N SER A 97 -0.27 5.11 -5.82
CA SER A 97 -0.17 4.98 -4.38
C SER A 97 1.28 5.07 -3.95
N PHE A 98 1.50 5.84 -2.89
CA PHE A 98 2.77 5.85 -2.22
C PHE A 98 2.95 4.51 -1.50
N ALA A 99 4.04 3.82 -1.81
CA ALA A 99 4.43 2.60 -1.12
C ALA A 99 5.63 2.94 -0.25
N GLU A 100 5.40 2.98 1.04
CA GLU A 100 6.47 3.19 1.99
C GLU A 100 7.47 2.02 1.84
N SER A 101 8.71 2.39 1.52
CA SER A 101 9.97 1.63 1.35
C SER A 101 9.95 0.09 1.26
N ASP A 102 10.68 -0.49 0.28
CA ASP A 102 11.04 -1.94 0.29
C ASP A 102 12.09 -2.31 1.36
N GLY A 103 12.35 -1.41 2.31
CA GLY A 103 13.43 -1.49 3.30
C GLY A 103 14.77 -0.98 2.77
N LYS A 104 14.83 -0.53 1.50
CA LYS A 104 16.03 0.05 0.89
C LYS A 104 15.74 1.34 0.11
N TYR A 105 14.59 1.44 -0.56
CA TYR A 105 14.23 2.58 -1.42
C TYR A 105 12.78 3.00 -1.20
N LEU A 106 12.55 4.31 -1.20
CA LEU A 106 11.21 4.87 -1.29
C LEU A 106 10.57 4.58 -2.64
N GLN A 107 9.29 4.20 -2.62
CA GLN A 107 8.61 3.65 -3.78
C GLN A 107 7.28 4.32 -4.06
N ILE A 108 7.02 4.57 -5.33
CA ILE A 108 5.70 4.91 -5.82
C ILE A 108 5.21 3.73 -6.66
N ASN A 109 4.12 3.11 -6.21
CA ASN A 109 3.42 2.13 -7.01
C ASN A 109 2.50 2.88 -7.96
N TYR A 110 2.83 2.78 -9.25
CA TYR A 110 2.11 3.42 -10.31
C TYR A 110 1.34 2.36 -11.10
N ILE A 111 0.02 2.35 -10.96
CA ILE A 111 -0.84 1.39 -11.66
C ILE A 111 -1.54 2.11 -12.80
N GLU A 112 -1.14 1.75 -14.01
CA GLU A 112 -1.90 2.03 -15.22
C GLU A 112 -2.67 0.77 -15.64
N PHE A 113 -3.62 0.93 -16.54
CA PHE A 113 -4.20 -0.22 -17.21
C PHE A 113 -4.25 0.00 -18.71
N ASP A 114 -4.09 -1.09 -19.43
CA ASP A 114 -4.25 -1.18 -20.87
C ASP A 114 -5.42 -2.12 -21.20
N GLY A 115 -5.90 -2.09 -22.44
CA GLY A 115 -6.96 -2.97 -22.91
C GLY A 115 -8.38 -2.51 -22.57
N HIS A 116 -9.33 -3.45 -22.65
CA HIS A 116 -10.76 -3.14 -22.56
C HIS A 116 -11.19 -2.92 -21.11
N LYS A 117 -12.12 -1.99 -20.84
CA LYS A 117 -12.59 -1.66 -19.47
C LYS A 117 -13.11 -2.86 -18.68
N THR A 118 -13.63 -3.88 -19.37
CA THR A 118 -14.16 -5.11 -18.75
C THR A 118 -13.10 -6.19 -18.52
N ASN A 119 -11.88 -6.00 -19.04
CA ASN A 119 -10.73 -6.89 -18.81
C ASN A 119 -9.41 -6.10 -18.91
N PRO A 120 -9.19 -5.14 -17.99
CA PRO A 120 -7.99 -4.32 -17.99
C PRO A 120 -6.74 -5.16 -17.70
N ILE A 121 -5.69 -4.94 -18.48
CA ILE A 121 -4.34 -5.38 -18.16
C ILE A 121 -3.73 -4.29 -17.30
N TYR A 122 -3.74 -4.49 -15.99
CA TYR A 122 -3.04 -3.58 -15.07
C TYR A 122 -1.53 -3.71 -15.31
N LYS A 123 -0.85 -2.60 -15.55
CA LYS A 123 0.60 -2.52 -15.53
C LYS A 123 0.98 -1.80 -14.26
N ASN A 124 1.72 -2.49 -13.40
CA ASN A 124 2.22 -1.90 -12.18
C ASN A 124 3.69 -1.56 -12.40
N THR A 125 4.00 -0.27 -12.37
CA THR A 125 5.37 0.23 -12.36
C THR A 125 5.70 0.69 -10.95
N VAL A 126 6.71 0.07 -10.33
CA VAL A 126 7.33 0.58 -9.12
C VAL A 126 8.40 1.58 -9.54
N TRP A 127 8.20 2.83 -9.15
CA TRP A 127 9.20 3.89 -9.29
C TRP A 127 10.02 3.98 -8.00
N LYS A 128 11.34 4.10 -8.12
CA LYS A 128 12.25 4.27 -6.98
C LYS A 128 12.93 5.62 -7.06
N PHE A 129 13.06 6.28 -5.92
CA PHE A 129 13.90 7.47 -5.80
C PHE A 129 15.38 7.05 -5.76
N ASP A 130 16.18 7.59 -6.69
CA ASP A 130 17.61 7.28 -6.80
C ASP A 130 18.54 8.28 -6.08
N GLY A 131 17.96 9.31 -5.46
CA GLY A 131 18.66 10.43 -4.84
C GLY A 131 18.54 11.73 -5.63
N GLU A 132 18.14 11.68 -6.90
CA GLU A 132 17.89 12.87 -7.73
C GLU A 132 16.44 12.92 -8.21
N LYS A 133 15.86 11.79 -8.61
CA LYS A 133 14.48 11.71 -9.10
C LYS A 133 13.89 10.32 -8.96
N TYR A 134 12.59 10.20 -9.21
CA TYR A 134 11.96 8.89 -9.36
C TYR A 134 12.24 8.32 -10.76
N SER A 135 12.61 7.05 -10.82
CA SER A 135 12.75 6.29 -12.08
C SER A 135 12.07 4.92 -12.00
N PRO A 136 11.55 4.38 -13.12
CA PRO A 136 10.95 3.05 -13.15
C PRO A 136 12.00 2.00 -12.76
N SER A 137 11.78 1.28 -11.66
CA SER A 137 12.66 0.22 -11.20
C SER A 137 12.14 -1.17 -11.54
N TYR A 138 10.83 -1.35 -11.61
CA TYR A 138 10.19 -2.64 -11.85
C TYR A 138 8.85 -2.41 -12.53
N SER A 139 8.64 -2.96 -13.72
CA SER A 139 7.40 -2.80 -14.49
C SER A 139 6.97 -4.13 -15.13
N PRO A 140 6.58 -5.15 -14.35
CA PRO A 140 6.06 -6.35 -14.96
C PRO A 140 4.66 -6.07 -15.53
N ASP A 141 4.46 -6.43 -16.78
CA ASP A 141 3.13 -6.50 -17.39
C ASP A 141 2.37 -7.72 -16.84
N PHE A 142 1.99 -7.65 -15.56
CA PHE A 142 1.20 -8.70 -14.91
C PHE A 142 -0.26 -8.27 -14.75
N THR A 143 -1.14 -9.08 -15.32
CA THR A 143 -2.54 -9.13 -14.86
C THR A 143 -2.60 -9.39 -13.35
N LYS A 144 -3.69 -8.97 -12.69
CA LYS A 144 -3.93 -9.25 -11.26
C LYS A 144 -3.72 -10.74 -10.91
N GLY A 145 -4.21 -11.65 -11.77
CA GLY A 145 -4.04 -13.08 -11.60
C GLY A 145 -2.59 -13.56 -11.71
N GLN A 146 -1.81 -13.02 -12.66
CA GLN A 146 -0.38 -13.32 -12.78
C GLN A 146 0.40 -12.80 -11.59
N MET A 147 0.06 -11.60 -11.10
CA MET A 147 0.69 -11.02 -9.91
C MET A 147 0.39 -11.84 -8.65
N LYS A 148 -0.86 -12.24 -8.46
CA LYS A 148 -1.25 -13.17 -7.38
C LYS A 148 -0.48 -14.49 -7.47
N SER A 149 -0.36 -15.05 -8.68
CA SER A 149 0.39 -16.29 -8.91
C SER A 149 1.88 -16.13 -8.59
N ALA A 150 2.49 -15.00 -8.92
CA ALA A 150 3.87 -14.68 -8.57
C ALA A 150 4.05 -14.53 -7.04
N GLY A 151 3.10 -13.88 -6.36
CA GLY A 151 3.05 -13.81 -4.90
C GLY A 151 2.98 -15.18 -4.24
N LEU A 152 2.04 -16.02 -4.69
CA LEU A 152 1.90 -17.40 -4.20
C LEU A 152 3.16 -18.24 -4.43
N LYS A 153 3.77 -18.15 -5.62
CA LYS A 153 5.02 -18.84 -5.93
C LYS A 153 6.16 -18.40 -5.01
N SER A 154 6.28 -17.09 -4.78
CA SER A 154 7.31 -16.53 -3.88
C SER A 154 7.09 -17.00 -2.44
N TYR A 155 5.83 -16.97 -1.97
CA TYR A 155 5.43 -17.45 -0.65
C TYR A 155 5.76 -18.93 -0.46
N GLN A 156 5.47 -19.78 -1.46
CA GLN A 156 5.80 -21.22 -1.44
C GLN A 156 7.31 -21.47 -1.38
N ASN A 157 8.09 -20.61 -2.03
CA ASN A 157 9.55 -20.65 -1.99
C ASN A 157 10.13 -20.03 -0.70
N GLN A 158 9.29 -19.64 0.26
CA GLN A 158 9.67 -18.96 1.50
C GLN A 158 10.35 -17.59 1.29
N ASP A 159 10.20 -17.01 0.10
CA ASP A 159 10.60 -15.63 -0.19
C ASP A 159 9.43 -14.68 0.18
N TYR A 160 9.23 -14.53 1.49
CA TYR A 160 8.09 -13.79 2.04
C TYR A 160 8.18 -12.29 1.78
N SER A 161 9.39 -11.73 1.67
CA SER A 161 9.58 -10.31 1.34
C SER A 161 9.06 -10.01 -0.07
N THR A 162 9.43 -10.83 -1.06
CA THR A 162 8.92 -10.67 -2.42
C THR A 162 7.44 -11.02 -2.53
N ALA A 163 6.96 -12.04 -1.79
CA ALA A 163 5.54 -12.36 -1.73
C ALA A 163 4.70 -11.17 -1.23
N LEU A 164 5.18 -10.47 -0.19
CA LEU A 164 4.50 -9.32 0.39
C LEU A 164 4.32 -8.20 -0.64
N VAL A 165 5.35 -7.91 -1.44
CA VAL A 165 5.30 -6.90 -2.51
C VAL A 165 4.20 -7.25 -3.51
N TYR A 166 4.17 -8.50 -3.99
CA TYR A 166 3.15 -8.93 -4.94
C TYR A 166 1.73 -8.88 -4.35
N PHE A 167 1.54 -9.36 -3.12
CA PHE A 167 0.22 -9.35 -2.50
C PHE A 167 -0.28 -7.94 -2.17
N LYS A 168 0.59 -7.03 -1.71
CA LYS A 168 0.24 -5.61 -1.56
C LYS A 168 -0.16 -4.98 -2.89
N ASN A 169 0.54 -5.31 -3.97
CA ASN A 169 0.21 -4.81 -5.30
C ASN A 169 -1.13 -5.37 -5.80
N VAL A 170 -1.46 -6.63 -5.52
CA VAL A 170 -2.79 -7.21 -5.81
C VAL A 170 -3.88 -6.53 -4.98
N LEU A 171 -3.60 -6.17 -3.72
CA LEU A 171 -4.55 -5.52 -2.81
C LEU A 171 -4.96 -4.11 -3.25
N ILE A 172 -4.07 -3.36 -3.92
CA ILE A 172 -4.37 -2.01 -4.42
C ILE A 172 -4.98 -2.01 -5.83
N MET A 173 -4.96 -3.14 -6.53
CA MET A 173 -5.69 -3.30 -7.80
C MET A 173 -7.20 -3.39 -7.55
N PRO A 174 -8.07 -3.00 -8.48
CA PRO A 174 -9.52 -3.13 -8.31
C PRO A 174 -10.01 -4.56 -8.02
N HIS A 175 -11.02 -4.68 -7.17
CA HIS A 175 -11.70 -5.94 -6.80
C HIS A 175 -13.15 -5.90 -7.23
N ASN A 176 -13.71 -7.07 -7.57
CA ASN A 176 -15.11 -7.17 -7.98
C ASN A 176 -16.07 -7.26 -6.80
N SER A 177 -15.56 -7.56 -5.60
CA SER A 177 -16.32 -7.64 -4.36
C SER A 177 -15.43 -7.37 -3.15
N GLU A 178 -16.07 -7.03 -2.03
CA GLU A 178 -15.42 -6.89 -0.72
C GLU A 178 -14.84 -8.23 -0.24
N ASP A 179 -15.44 -9.35 -0.63
CA ASP A 179 -14.92 -10.70 -0.35
C ASP A 179 -13.57 -10.95 -1.07
N GLU A 180 -13.46 -10.56 -2.34
CA GLU A 180 -12.21 -10.68 -3.10
C GLU A 180 -11.12 -9.75 -2.54
N LEU A 181 -11.52 -8.56 -2.08
CA LEU A 181 -10.64 -7.62 -1.39
C LEU A 181 -10.11 -8.22 -0.08
N LEU A 182 -11.00 -8.77 0.76
CA LEU A 182 -10.61 -9.42 2.01
C LEU A 182 -9.72 -10.65 1.78
N ALA A 183 -9.98 -11.43 0.72
CA ALA A 183 -9.10 -12.54 0.35
C ALA A 183 -7.68 -12.05 0.01
N SER A 184 -7.56 -10.93 -0.68
CA SER A 184 -6.25 -10.32 -0.99
C SER A 184 -5.58 -9.75 0.27
N ALA A 185 -6.36 -9.17 1.19
CA ALA A 185 -5.84 -8.71 2.48
C ALA A 185 -5.35 -9.88 3.34
N ASN A 186 -6.02 -11.03 3.29
CA ASN A 186 -5.57 -12.25 3.96
C ASN A 186 -4.21 -12.74 3.46
N ASP A 187 -3.96 -12.68 2.15
CA ASP A 187 -2.65 -13.02 1.57
C ASP A 187 -1.53 -12.10 2.12
N VAL A 188 -1.81 -10.81 2.32
CA VAL A 188 -0.88 -9.86 2.96
C VAL A 188 -0.69 -10.19 4.43
N ALA A 189 -1.78 -10.40 5.18
CA ALA A 189 -1.76 -10.66 6.62
C ALA A 189 -0.94 -11.91 6.98
N ILE A 190 -1.16 -13.03 6.28
CA ILE A 190 -0.39 -14.25 6.54
C ILE A 190 1.09 -14.07 6.19
N THR A 191 1.40 -13.25 5.18
CA THR A 191 2.79 -12.95 4.81
C THR A 191 3.47 -12.05 5.84
N LEU A 192 2.76 -11.08 6.45
CA LEU A 192 3.26 -10.31 7.58
C LEU A 192 3.61 -11.20 8.77
N ILE A 193 2.75 -12.18 9.10
CA ILE A 193 3.02 -13.18 10.15
C ILE A 193 4.32 -13.94 9.85
N LYS A 194 4.53 -14.37 8.60
CA LYS A 194 5.75 -15.09 8.19
C LYS A 194 7.02 -14.24 8.19
N LEU A 195 6.89 -12.92 8.20
CA LEU A 195 7.98 -11.96 8.31
C LEU A 195 8.21 -11.48 9.75
N ASP A 196 7.61 -12.15 10.74
CA ASP A 196 7.67 -11.77 12.16
C ASP A 196 7.10 -10.36 12.43
N ARG A 197 6.12 -9.92 11.62
CA ARG A 197 5.43 -8.62 11.75
C ARG A 197 4.01 -8.78 12.29
N SER A 198 3.83 -9.73 13.20
CA SER A 198 2.51 -10.10 13.76
C SER A 198 1.80 -8.93 14.45
N ASN A 199 2.55 -8.00 15.05
CA ASN A 199 2.02 -6.79 15.68
C ASN A 199 1.29 -5.84 14.70
N GLN A 200 1.54 -5.93 13.39
CA GLN A 200 0.92 -5.06 12.38
C GLN A 200 -0.39 -5.65 11.82
N VAL A 201 -0.63 -6.94 12.02
CA VAL A 201 -1.67 -7.69 11.30
C VAL A 201 -3.07 -7.21 11.66
N GLU A 202 -3.31 -6.90 12.94
CA GLU A 202 -4.64 -6.55 13.41
C GLU A 202 -5.11 -5.21 12.86
N ASP A 203 -4.29 -4.17 13.01
CA ASP A 203 -4.57 -2.82 12.50
C ASP A 203 -4.73 -2.84 10.98
N PHE A 204 -3.92 -3.64 10.29
CA PHE A 204 -4.02 -3.82 8.85
C PHE A 204 -5.31 -4.54 8.43
N LEU A 205 -5.66 -5.67 9.06
CA LEU A 205 -6.69 -6.57 8.54
C LEU A 205 -8.12 -6.19 8.96
N LYS A 206 -8.31 -5.62 10.16
CA LYS A 206 -9.63 -5.24 10.70
C LYS A 206 -10.48 -4.35 9.77
N PRO A 207 -9.94 -3.32 9.09
CA PRO A 207 -10.71 -2.46 8.18
C PRO A 207 -11.40 -3.20 7.03
N TYR A 208 -10.88 -4.37 6.64
CA TYR A 208 -11.42 -5.18 5.54
C TYR A 208 -12.50 -6.18 6.00
N ILE A 209 -12.46 -6.63 7.26
CA ILE A 209 -13.35 -7.68 7.77
C ILE A 209 -14.82 -7.26 7.77
N PHE A 210 -15.11 -6.01 8.15
CA PHE A 210 -16.50 -5.54 8.31
C PHE A 210 -17.29 -5.40 6.99
N LYS A 211 -16.60 -5.51 5.84
CA LYS A 211 -17.20 -5.30 4.52
C LYS A 211 -17.54 -6.60 3.79
N ALA A 212 -16.96 -7.72 4.22
CA ALA A 212 -17.12 -9.02 3.59
C ALA A 212 -18.35 -9.77 4.13
N SER A 213 -18.87 -10.68 3.32
CA SER A 213 -20.04 -11.52 3.63
C SER A 213 -19.74 -13.01 3.56
N ASP A 214 -18.68 -13.42 2.86
CA ASP A 214 -18.28 -14.81 2.72
C ASP A 214 -17.71 -15.37 4.04
N GLN A 215 -18.37 -16.39 4.59
CA GLN A 215 -18.02 -16.97 5.89
C GLN A 215 -16.66 -17.67 5.88
N ASP A 216 -16.24 -18.27 4.77
CA ASP A 216 -14.96 -18.97 4.68
C ASP A 216 -13.81 -17.98 4.66
N ILE A 217 -13.95 -16.88 3.91
CA ILE A 217 -12.96 -15.81 3.87
C ILE A 217 -12.88 -15.11 5.23
N LEU A 218 -14.03 -14.81 5.86
CA LEU A 218 -14.07 -14.25 7.22
C LEU A 218 -13.43 -15.19 8.25
N ALA A 219 -13.70 -16.49 8.18
CA ALA A 219 -13.10 -17.48 9.08
C ALA A 219 -11.56 -17.48 8.95
N ASN A 220 -11.03 -17.40 7.73
CA ASN A 220 -9.59 -17.28 7.48
C ASN A 220 -9.00 -15.99 8.07
N SER A 221 -9.71 -14.87 7.96
CA SER A 221 -9.26 -13.59 8.54
C SER A 221 -9.16 -13.67 10.06
N TYR A 222 -10.18 -14.21 10.72
CA TYR A 222 -10.12 -14.40 12.17
C TYR A 222 -9.06 -15.43 12.58
N TYR A 223 -8.82 -16.47 11.76
CA TYR A 223 -7.72 -17.39 12.01
C TYR A 223 -6.36 -16.70 11.97
N ASN A 224 -6.13 -15.85 10.97
CA ASN A 224 -4.90 -15.06 10.85
C ASN A 224 -4.73 -14.07 12.02
N LEU A 225 -5.80 -13.40 12.47
CA LEU A 225 -5.77 -12.57 13.68
C LEU A 225 -5.38 -13.38 14.92
N GLY A 226 -5.95 -14.57 15.09
CA GLY A 226 -5.61 -15.47 16.19
C GLY A 226 -4.14 -15.91 16.18
N LEU A 227 -3.60 -16.22 14.99
CA LEU A 227 -2.17 -16.53 14.83
C LEU A 227 -1.27 -15.34 15.20
N ALA A 228 -1.63 -14.13 14.74
CA ALA A 228 -0.87 -12.93 15.04
C ALA A 228 -0.84 -12.65 16.55
N LYS A 229 -1.99 -12.76 17.22
CA LYS A 229 -2.12 -12.58 18.67
C LYS A 229 -1.33 -13.61 19.48
N GLU A 230 -1.39 -14.88 19.07
CA GLU A 230 -0.59 -15.94 19.69
C GLU A 230 0.91 -15.65 19.60
N LEU A 231 1.39 -15.12 18.47
CA LEU A 231 2.82 -14.81 18.27
C LEU A 231 3.32 -13.61 19.05
N ILE A 232 2.42 -12.72 19.49
CA ILE A 232 2.74 -11.60 20.38
C ILE A 232 2.39 -11.89 21.85
N ASP A 233 2.11 -13.15 22.18
CA ASP A 233 1.78 -13.66 23.52
C ASP A 233 0.47 -13.10 24.12
N ASP A 234 -0.43 -12.58 23.27
CA ASP A 234 -1.78 -12.15 23.65
C ASP A 234 -2.75 -13.33 23.52
N LEU A 235 -2.62 -14.28 24.45
CA LEU A 235 -3.27 -15.59 24.36
C LEU A 235 -4.79 -15.54 24.52
N ASP A 236 -5.29 -14.56 25.29
CA ASP A 236 -6.73 -14.38 25.52
C ASP A 236 -7.42 -13.95 24.22
N GLU A 237 -6.92 -12.90 23.56
CA GLU A 237 -7.45 -12.48 22.26
C GLU A 237 -7.21 -13.53 21.17
N ALA A 238 -6.07 -14.23 21.19
CA ALA A 238 -5.81 -15.32 20.26
C ALA A 238 -6.91 -16.39 20.33
N LYS A 239 -7.27 -16.81 21.55
CA LYS A 239 -8.34 -17.78 21.79
C LYS A 239 -9.68 -17.29 21.26
N GLU A 240 -10.05 -16.04 21.54
CA GLU A 240 -11.30 -15.45 21.04
C GLU A 240 -11.36 -15.47 19.51
N TYR A 241 -10.27 -15.10 18.83
CA TYR A 241 -10.21 -15.09 17.38
C TYR A 241 -10.29 -16.50 16.78
N PHE A 242 -9.62 -17.50 17.36
CA PHE A 242 -9.77 -18.88 16.91
C PHE A 242 -11.19 -19.41 17.12
N GLN A 243 -11.87 -19.02 18.21
CA GLN A 243 -13.27 -19.36 18.44
C GLN A 243 -14.19 -18.72 17.39
N LYS A 244 -14.02 -17.44 17.08
CA LYS A 244 -14.78 -16.75 16.01
C LYS A 244 -14.55 -17.41 14.65
N SER A 245 -13.30 -17.72 14.31
CA SER A 245 -12.95 -18.46 13.09
C SER A 245 -13.70 -19.79 13.01
N ASN A 246 -13.67 -20.59 14.10
CA ASN A 246 -14.33 -21.89 14.16
C ASN A 246 -15.87 -21.81 14.15
N GLN A 247 -16.45 -20.72 14.67
CA GLN A 247 -17.91 -20.48 14.59
C GLN A 247 -18.37 -20.22 13.16
N LEU A 248 -17.55 -19.53 12.36
CA LEU A 248 -17.84 -19.22 10.95
C LEU A 248 -17.58 -20.42 10.04
N ASN A 249 -16.43 -21.07 10.20
CA ASN A 249 -16.10 -22.30 9.49
C ASN A 249 -15.32 -23.25 10.41
N GLN A 250 -15.91 -24.41 10.67
CA GLN A 250 -15.33 -25.41 11.56
C GLN A 250 -14.17 -26.14 10.89
N THR A 251 -12.95 -25.66 11.14
CA THR A 251 -11.74 -26.32 10.66
C THR A 251 -11.02 -27.05 11.79
N LYS A 252 -10.42 -28.20 11.48
CA LYS A 252 -9.58 -28.93 12.44
C LYS A 252 -8.46 -28.05 13.01
N ALA A 253 -7.86 -27.20 12.17
CA ALA A 253 -6.79 -26.29 12.57
C ALA A 253 -7.25 -25.28 13.64
N ALA A 254 -8.45 -24.70 13.50
CA ALA A 254 -9.01 -23.80 14.51
C ALA A 254 -9.36 -24.54 15.80
N GLN A 255 -9.95 -25.73 15.71
CA GLN A 255 -10.27 -26.57 16.87
C GLN A 255 -9.02 -26.98 17.67
N ASP A 256 -7.95 -27.35 16.98
CA ASP A 256 -6.69 -27.73 17.62
C ASP A 256 -6.06 -26.53 18.35
N LYS A 257 -6.17 -25.32 17.80
CA LYS A 257 -5.76 -24.07 18.48
C LYS A 257 -6.59 -23.80 19.72
N ILE A 258 -7.92 -23.90 19.65
CA ILE A 258 -8.80 -23.68 20.82
C ILE A 258 -8.46 -24.65 21.96
N LYS A 259 -8.31 -25.95 21.66
CA LYS A 259 -7.95 -26.97 22.66
C LYS A 259 -6.61 -26.72 23.33
N LYS A 260 -5.66 -26.08 22.64
CA LYS A 260 -4.36 -25.69 23.23
C LYS A 260 -4.55 -24.72 24.40
N TYR A 261 -5.56 -23.86 24.35
CA TYR A 261 -5.86 -22.85 25.38
C TYR A 261 -6.88 -23.30 26.44
N GLU A 262 -7.20 -24.59 26.48
CA GLU A 262 -8.07 -25.20 27.49
C GLU A 262 -7.31 -26.15 28.43
N ARG A 263 -6.00 -26.34 28.19
CA ARG A 263 -5.10 -27.19 28.98
C ARG A 263 -4.19 -26.33 29.85
#